data_AF-A0A0W0DZU5-F1
#
_entry.id   AF-A0A0W0DZU5-F1
#
_cell.length_a   1.000
_cell.length_b   1.000
_cell.length_c   1.000
_cell.angle_alpha   90.00
_cell.angle_beta   90.00
_cell.angle_gamma   90.00
#
_symmetry.space_group_name_H-M   'P 1'
#
loop_
_entity.id
_entity.type
_entity.pdbx_description
1 polymer ?
#
loop_
_entity_poly.entity_id
_entity_poly.type
_entity_poly.pdbx_seq_one_letter_code
_entity_poly.pdbx_strand_id
1 'polypeptide(L)'
;MDRRTVKQDPARDLTERFKKEGHFDKLKQEILAKTIESGGDSKTIQEALKLSVSDVVRQLVNEDEEIIFKNRGSTSAMLEGQLIKNNYAKIKDSEFGVDVEKFVGEALNDPAIRDEIKRGLFDMTADEKKVESTDKLNVDANGNNSEKTEEMANNNGEIAT
;
A
#
# COMPACT_ATOMS: atom_id res chain seq x y z
N MET A 1 -35.35 -16.91 -4.70
CA MET A 1 -34.25 -16.36 -5.53
C MET A 1 -32.96 -16.55 -4.74
N ASP A 2 -32.18 -17.54 -5.15
CA ASP A 2 -30.96 -17.95 -4.47
C ASP A 2 -29.82 -16.98 -4.82
N ARG A 3 -29.42 -16.14 -3.85
CA ARG A 3 -28.26 -15.26 -3.99
C ARG A 3 -27.02 -16.13 -3.83
N ARG A 4 -26.61 -16.81 -4.90
CA ARG A 4 -25.29 -17.44 -4.98
C ARG A 4 -24.26 -16.38 -4.66
N THR A 5 -23.63 -16.51 -3.49
CA THR A 5 -22.42 -15.79 -3.11
C THR A 5 -21.38 -16.10 -4.18
N VAL A 6 -21.09 -15.13 -5.05
CA VAL A 6 -19.94 -15.24 -5.95
C VAL A 6 -18.73 -15.30 -5.03
N LYS A 7 -18.15 -16.49 -4.87
CA LYS A 7 -16.91 -16.68 -4.11
C LYS A 7 -15.89 -15.73 -4.73
N GLN A 8 -15.57 -14.66 -4.01
CA GLN A 8 -14.68 -13.63 -4.48
C GLN A 8 -13.30 -14.27 -4.71
N ASP A 9 -12.63 -13.91 -5.80
CA ASP A 9 -11.34 -14.47 -6.17
C ASP A 9 -10.33 -14.18 -5.04
N PRO A 10 -9.72 -15.20 -4.40
CA PRO A 10 -8.78 -14.99 -3.30
C PRO A 10 -7.62 -14.06 -3.66
N ALA A 11 -7.16 -14.06 -4.92
CA ALA A 11 -6.11 -13.15 -5.36
C ALA A 11 -6.60 -11.69 -5.38
N ARG A 12 -7.86 -11.48 -5.74
CA ARG A 12 -8.51 -10.16 -5.70
C ARG A 12 -8.68 -9.67 -4.27
N ASP A 13 -9.09 -10.54 -3.36
CA ASP A 13 -9.23 -10.19 -1.94
C ASP A 13 -7.90 -9.81 -1.31
N LEU A 14 -6.85 -10.58 -1.58
CA LEU A 14 -5.50 -10.28 -1.14
C LEU A 14 -5.00 -8.94 -1.70
N THR A 15 -5.29 -8.65 -2.97
CA THR A 15 -4.95 -7.36 -3.60
C THR A 15 -5.66 -6.19 -2.92
N GLU A 16 -6.94 -6.32 -2.64
CA GLU A 16 -7.72 -5.26 -1.98
C GLU A 16 -7.26 -5.05 -0.54
N ARG A 17 -6.92 -6.12 0.19
CA ARG A 17 -6.30 -6.03 1.52
C ARG A 17 -4.96 -5.31 1.48
N PHE A 18 -4.09 -5.69 0.54
CA PHE A 18 -2.77 -5.06 0.36
C PHE A 18 -2.87 -3.55 0.13
N LYS A 19 -3.86 -3.10 -0.67
CA LYS A 19 -4.15 -1.68 -0.85
C LYS A 19 -4.70 -1.03 0.43
N LYS A 20 -5.68 -1.68 1.09
CA LYS A 20 -6.36 -1.13 2.28
C LYS A 20 -5.41 -0.94 3.46
N GLU A 21 -4.41 -1.81 3.60
CA GLU A 21 -3.38 -1.70 4.64
C GLU A 21 -2.31 -0.64 4.32
N GLY A 22 -2.37 0.00 3.14
CA GLY A 22 -1.50 1.13 2.78
C GLY A 22 -0.13 0.75 2.22
N HIS A 23 0.13 -0.53 1.94
CA HIS A 23 1.42 -0.98 1.39
C HIS A 23 1.70 -0.37 0.01
N PHE A 24 0.66 -0.24 -0.82
CA PHE A 24 0.78 0.42 -2.12
C PHE A 24 1.16 1.90 -1.99
N ASP A 25 0.51 2.62 -1.08
CA ASP A 25 0.80 4.04 -0.85
C ASP A 25 2.20 4.24 -0.30
N LYS A 26 2.65 3.36 0.62
CA LYS A 26 4.02 3.37 1.14
C LYS A 26 5.05 3.22 0.02
N LEU A 27 4.91 2.20 -0.83
CA LEU A 27 5.79 1.98 -1.98
C LEU A 27 5.81 3.20 -2.92
N LYS A 28 4.64 3.78 -3.19
CA LYS A 28 4.53 4.99 -4.02
C LYS A 28 5.32 6.15 -3.40
N GLN A 29 5.22 6.37 -2.09
CA GLN A 29 5.98 7.43 -1.42
C GLN A 29 7.48 7.18 -1.47
N GLU A 30 7.93 5.95 -1.26
CA GLU A 30 9.35 5.58 -1.34
C GLU A 30 9.92 5.83 -2.74
N ILE A 31 9.17 5.47 -3.78
CA ILE A 31 9.54 5.75 -5.17
C ILE A 31 9.66 7.26 -5.41
N LEU A 32 8.68 8.05 -4.95
CA LEU A 32 8.67 9.51 -5.11
C LEU A 32 9.75 10.23 -4.28
N ALA A 33 10.19 9.62 -3.19
CA ALA A 33 11.25 10.13 -2.33
C ALA A 33 12.67 9.83 -2.85
N LYS A 34 12.83 9.01 -3.89
CA LYS A 34 14.14 8.80 -4.54
C LYS A 34 14.69 10.14 -5.02
N THR A 35 16.00 10.33 -4.84
CA THR A 35 16.70 11.55 -5.26
C THR A 35 17.18 11.43 -6.70
N ILE A 36 17.12 12.55 -7.42
CA ILE A 36 17.71 12.71 -8.75
C ILE A 36 18.62 13.95 -8.75
N GLU A 37 19.68 13.86 -9.55
CA GLU A 37 20.56 14.99 -9.81
C GLU A 37 19.92 15.84 -10.91
N SER A 38 19.63 17.11 -10.61
CA SER A 38 19.09 18.06 -11.58
C SER A 38 19.76 19.41 -11.41
N GLY A 39 20.51 19.85 -12.42
CA GLY A 39 21.12 21.19 -12.42
C GLY A 39 22.18 21.43 -11.34
N GLY A 40 22.79 20.39 -10.78
CA GLY A 40 23.83 20.48 -9.74
C GLY A 40 23.31 20.43 -8.30
N ASP A 41 21.99 20.34 -8.11
CA ASP A 41 21.35 20.06 -6.83
C ASP A 41 20.69 18.67 -6.85
N SER A 42 20.83 17.94 -5.74
CA SER A 42 20.02 16.74 -5.48
C SER A 42 18.63 17.17 -5.00
N LYS A 43 17.57 16.70 -5.68
CA LYS A 43 16.17 16.89 -5.28
C LYS A 43 15.44 15.55 -5.31
N THR A 44 14.37 15.43 -4.53
CA THR A 44 13.48 14.27 -4.70
C THR A 44 12.73 14.35 -6.02
N ILE A 45 12.30 13.21 -6.54
CA ILE A 45 11.48 13.16 -7.76
C ILE A 45 10.17 13.91 -7.57
N GLN A 46 9.58 13.82 -6.39
CA GLN A 46 8.39 14.58 -6.06
C GLN A 46 8.61 16.09 -6.19
N GLU A 47 9.74 16.62 -5.72
CA GLU A 47 10.07 18.04 -5.82
C GLU A 47 10.35 18.45 -7.26
N ALA A 48 11.13 17.66 -8.00
CA ALA A 48 11.43 17.93 -9.40
C ALA A 48 10.17 17.96 -10.27
N LEU A 49 9.23 17.02 -10.05
CA LEU A 49 7.93 17.02 -10.73
C LEU A 49 7.09 18.24 -10.39
N LYS A 50 7.02 18.66 -9.13
CA LYS A 50 6.28 19.86 -8.72
C LYS A 50 6.83 21.12 -9.40
N LEU A 51 8.16 21.23 -9.47
CA LEU A 51 8.83 22.35 -10.12
C LEU A 51 8.58 22.34 -11.64
N SER A 52 8.72 21.17 -12.27
CA SER A 52 8.43 20.99 -13.70
C SER A 52 6.99 21.37 -14.05
N VAL A 53 6.01 20.88 -13.28
CA VAL A 53 4.59 21.25 -13.49
C VAL A 53 4.38 22.75 -13.29
N SER A 54 5.02 23.34 -12.28
CA SER A 54 4.93 24.78 -12.03
C SER A 54 5.49 25.61 -13.21
N ASP A 55 6.61 25.17 -13.80
CA ASP A 55 7.20 25.79 -14.98
C ASP A 55 6.27 25.68 -16.19
N VAL A 56 5.75 24.48 -16.48
CA VAL A 56 4.78 24.28 -17.57
C VAL A 56 3.53 25.15 -17.40
N VAL A 57 2.98 25.25 -16.18
CA VAL A 57 1.82 26.10 -15.92
C VAL A 57 2.15 27.58 -16.14
N ARG A 58 3.33 28.04 -15.71
CA ARG A 58 3.77 29.43 -15.98
C ARG A 58 3.90 29.69 -17.47
N GLN A 59 4.49 28.78 -18.23
CA GLN A 59 4.61 28.89 -19.68
C GLN A 59 3.22 28.97 -20.33
N LEU A 60 2.29 28.10 -19.94
CA LEU A 60 0.92 28.10 -20.46
C LEU A 60 0.16 29.38 -20.13
N VAL A 61 0.34 29.93 -18.92
CA VAL A 61 -0.28 31.22 -18.54
C VAL A 61 0.34 32.39 -19.31
N ASN A 62 1.64 32.35 -19.60
CA ASN A 62 2.29 33.37 -20.43
C ASN A 62 1.83 33.28 -21.90
N GLU A 63 1.47 32.09 -22.38
CA GLU A 63 0.90 31.88 -23.72
C GLU A 63 -0.57 32.35 -23.82
N ASP A 64 -1.36 32.10 -22.77
CA ASP A 64 -2.78 32.51 -22.66
C ASP A 64 -3.08 33.03 -21.25
N GLU A 65 -3.01 34.35 -21.06
CA GLU A 65 -3.32 34.98 -19.78
C GLU A 65 -4.78 34.79 -19.37
N GLU A 66 -5.71 34.51 -20.30
CA GLU A 66 -7.12 34.30 -19.95
C GLU A 66 -7.33 33.10 -19.02
N ILE A 67 -6.36 32.18 -18.99
CA ILE A 67 -6.34 31.02 -18.09
C ILE A 67 -6.48 31.43 -16.62
N ILE A 68 -5.94 32.58 -16.22
CA ILE A 68 -5.99 33.05 -14.82
C ILE A 68 -7.40 33.46 -14.40
N PHE A 69 -8.24 33.84 -15.35
CA PHE A 69 -9.62 34.27 -15.12
C PHE A 69 -10.63 33.13 -15.20
N LYS A 70 -10.21 31.96 -15.70
CA LYS A 70 -11.04 30.75 -15.77
C LYS A 70 -11.21 30.11 -14.38
N ASN A 71 -12.23 29.28 -14.24
CA ASN A 71 -12.47 28.55 -12.99
C ASN A 71 -11.29 27.60 -12.70
N ARG A 72 -10.79 27.60 -11.45
CA ARG A 72 -9.65 26.77 -11.04
C ARG A 72 -9.80 25.30 -11.42
N GLY A 73 -10.99 24.72 -11.22
CA GLY A 73 -11.26 23.33 -11.57
C GLY A 73 -11.21 23.07 -13.08
N SER A 74 -11.80 23.95 -13.89
CA SER A 74 -11.71 23.82 -15.36
C SER A 74 -10.29 24.00 -15.88
N THR A 75 -9.53 24.92 -15.27
CA THR A 75 -8.13 25.18 -15.62
C THR A 75 -7.27 23.96 -15.27
N SER A 76 -7.38 23.40 -14.06
CA SER A 76 -6.68 22.18 -13.69
C SER A 76 -6.98 21.01 -14.62
N ALA A 77 -8.26 20.77 -14.94
CA ALA A 77 -8.64 19.69 -15.86
C ALA A 77 -8.09 19.88 -17.28
N MET A 78 -8.07 21.13 -17.77
CA MET A 78 -7.48 21.46 -19.07
C MET A 78 -5.96 21.20 -19.07
N LEU A 79 -5.25 21.66 -18.04
CA LEU A 79 -3.81 21.49 -17.88
C LEU A 79 -3.43 20.02 -17.78
N GLU A 80 -4.12 19.25 -16.92
CA GLU A 80 -3.95 17.80 -16.81
C GLU A 80 -4.20 17.10 -18.15
N GLY A 81 -5.27 17.47 -18.85
CA GLY A 81 -5.59 16.93 -20.17
C GLY A 81 -4.49 17.18 -21.20
N GLN A 82 -3.88 18.36 -21.21
CA GLN A 82 -2.76 18.65 -22.10
C GLN A 82 -1.50 17.85 -21.74
N LEU A 83 -1.17 17.76 -20.45
CA LEU A 83 -0.02 17.00 -19.97
C LEU A 83 -0.15 15.51 -20.32
N ILE A 84 -1.33 14.93 -20.11
CA ILE A 84 -1.59 13.50 -20.39
C ILE A 84 -1.58 13.22 -21.89
N LYS A 85 -2.23 14.06 -22.72
CA LYS A 85 -2.31 13.85 -24.17
C LYS A 85 -0.95 13.86 -24.87
N ASN A 86 0.02 14.58 -24.31
CA ASN A 86 1.37 14.68 -24.84
C ASN A 86 2.35 13.78 -24.10
N ASN A 87 1.88 12.74 -23.40
CA ASN A 87 2.71 11.80 -22.66
C ASN A 87 3.73 12.50 -21.73
N TYR A 88 3.30 13.59 -21.09
CA TYR A 88 4.14 14.39 -20.20
C TYR A 88 5.39 15.00 -20.86
N ALA A 89 5.46 15.09 -22.19
CA ALA A 89 6.61 15.66 -22.89
C ALA A 89 6.96 17.09 -22.41
N LYS A 90 5.94 17.93 -22.15
CA LYS A 90 6.14 19.27 -21.59
C LYS A 90 6.84 19.28 -20.22
N ILE A 91 6.67 18.23 -19.41
CA ILE A 91 7.36 18.07 -18.12
C ILE A 91 8.83 17.73 -18.35
N LYS A 92 9.11 16.83 -19.31
CA LYS A 92 10.47 16.44 -19.69
C LYS A 92 11.28 17.61 -20.25
N ASP A 93 10.63 18.49 -21.04
CA ASP A 93 11.29 19.63 -21.68
C ASP A 93 11.39 20.88 -20.77
N SER A 94 10.89 20.80 -19.53
CA SER A 94 10.97 21.90 -18.56
C SER A 94 12.38 22.07 -17.98
N GLU A 95 12.62 23.19 -17.29
CA GLU A 95 13.89 23.47 -16.62
C GLU A 95 14.32 22.35 -15.64
N PHE A 96 13.34 21.67 -15.02
CA PHE A 96 13.55 20.60 -14.04
C PHE A 96 13.30 19.21 -14.63
N GLY A 97 13.42 19.10 -15.96
CA GLY A 97 13.04 17.97 -16.81
C GLY A 97 13.03 16.60 -16.15
N VAL A 98 11.83 16.08 -15.88
CA VAL A 98 11.62 14.70 -15.44
C VAL A 98 11.04 13.88 -16.58
N ASP A 99 11.75 12.85 -17.02
CA ASP A 99 11.22 11.85 -17.95
C ASP A 99 10.30 10.88 -17.19
N VAL A 100 9.02 11.26 -17.08
CA VAL A 100 8.01 10.55 -16.30
C VAL A 100 7.83 9.11 -16.80
N GLU A 101 7.78 8.90 -18.11
CA GLU A 101 7.60 7.57 -18.69
C GLU A 101 8.79 6.66 -18.37
N LYS A 102 10.00 7.16 -18.59
CA LYS A 102 11.22 6.42 -18.26
C LYS A 102 11.23 6.07 -16.77
N PHE A 103 10.95 7.04 -15.90
CA PHE A 103 10.98 6.82 -14.47
C PHE A 103 9.94 5.79 -13.99
N VAL A 104 8.70 5.89 -14.46
CA VAL A 104 7.65 4.91 -14.14
C VAL A 104 8.03 3.53 -14.70
N GLY A 105 8.57 3.48 -15.91
CA GLY A 105 9.05 2.24 -16.52
C GLY A 105 10.17 1.58 -15.71
N GLU A 106 11.15 2.35 -15.24
CA GLU A 106 12.23 1.87 -14.38
C GLU A 106 11.69 1.36 -13.04
N ALA A 107 10.79 2.12 -12.39
CA ALA A 107 10.18 1.72 -11.12
C ALA A 107 9.36 0.43 -11.24
N LEU A 108 8.59 0.24 -12.32
CA LEU A 108 7.79 -0.98 -12.54
C LEU A 108 8.63 -2.21 -12.91
N ASN A 109 9.84 -2.00 -13.40
CA ASN A 109 10.79 -3.05 -13.75
C ASN A 109 11.82 -3.33 -12.66
N ASP A 110 11.86 -2.52 -11.60
CA ASP A 110 12.74 -2.71 -10.44
C ASP A 110 12.42 -4.05 -9.73
N PRO A 111 13.36 -5.02 -9.74
CA PRO A 111 13.17 -6.29 -9.07
C PRO A 111 12.95 -6.15 -7.55
N ALA A 112 13.57 -5.14 -6.92
CA ALA A 112 13.44 -4.92 -5.49
C ALA A 112 12.00 -4.55 -5.11
N ILE A 113 11.36 -3.69 -5.90
CA ILE A 113 9.94 -3.34 -5.71
C ILE A 113 9.04 -4.56 -5.88
N ARG A 114 9.32 -5.40 -6.88
CA ARG A 114 8.56 -6.65 -7.10
C ARG A 114 8.71 -7.61 -5.94
N ASP A 115 9.90 -7.76 -5.40
CA ASP A 115 10.17 -8.68 -4.30
C ASP A 115 9.59 -8.17 -2.98
N GLU A 116 9.56 -6.85 -2.78
CA GLU A 116 8.86 -6.24 -1.64
C GLU A 116 7.35 -6.46 -1.70
N ILE A 117 6.73 -6.28 -2.87
CA ILE A 117 5.30 -6.60 -3.06
C ILE A 117 5.05 -8.09 -2.75
N LYS A 118 5.86 -9.01 -3.30
CA LYS A 118 5.70 -10.45 -3.03
C LYS A 118 5.83 -10.77 -1.55
N ARG A 119 6.80 -10.17 -0.85
CA ARG A 119 7.00 -10.37 0.59
C ARG A 119 5.77 -9.90 1.37
N GLY A 120 5.28 -8.69 1.11
CA GLY A 120 4.10 -8.17 1.78
C GLY A 120 2.86 -9.04 1.54
N LEU A 121 2.67 -9.54 0.32
CA LEU A 121 1.58 -10.48 0.00
C LEU A 121 1.76 -11.83 0.71
N PHE A 122 2.99 -12.35 0.80
CA PHE A 122 3.27 -13.61 1.49
C PHE A 122 2.98 -13.51 2.98
N ASP A 123 3.44 -12.43 3.63
CA ASP A 123 3.23 -12.19 5.06
C ASP A 123 1.72 -12.14 5.39
N MET A 124 0.91 -11.47 4.56
CA MET A 124 -0.55 -11.45 4.70
C MET A 124 -1.20 -12.83 4.64
N THR A 125 -0.73 -13.71 3.74
CA THR A 125 -1.25 -15.08 3.64
C THR A 125 -0.76 -16.00 4.77
N ALA A 126 0.41 -15.71 5.35
CA ALA A 126 0.94 -16.45 6.49
C ALA A 126 0.17 -16.14 7.78
N ASP A 127 -0.25 -14.88 7.96
CA ASP A 127 -1.06 -14.47 9.11
C ASP A 127 -2.48 -15.06 9.07
N GLU A 128 -3.08 -15.22 7.89
CA GLU A 128 -4.37 -15.92 7.73
C GLU A 128 -4.31 -17.38 8.23
N LYS A 129 -3.22 -18.10 7.92
CA LYS A 129 -3.04 -19.49 8.36
C LYS A 129 -2.88 -19.65 9.88
N LYS A 130 -2.34 -18.63 10.57
CA LYS A 130 -2.23 -18.64 12.04
C LYS A 130 -3.59 -18.47 12.72
N VAL A 131 -4.44 -17.58 12.20
CA VAL A 131 -5.78 -17.32 12.75
C VAL A 131 -6.71 -18.54 12.58
N GLU A 132 -6.64 -19.24 11.45
CA GLU A 132 -7.43 -20.45 11.20
C GLU A 132 -7.00 -21.66 12.06
N SER A 133 -5.75 -21.64 12.55
CA SER A 133 -5.19 -22.70 13.42
C SER A 133 -5.58 -22.52 14.90
N THR A 134 -5.84 -21.29 15.34
CA THR A 134 -6.26 -21.01 16.74
C THR A 134 -7.75 -21.28 16.98
N ASP A 135 -8.61 -21.15 15.97
CA ASP A 135 -10.05 -21.41 16.12
C ASP A 135 -10.39 -22.91 16.22
N LYS A 136 -9.50 -23.80 15.76
CA LYS A 136 -9.71 -25.27 15.84
C LYS A 136 -9.31 -25.88 17.18
N LEU A 137 -8.72 -25.10 18.10
CA LEU A 137 -8.24 -25.59 19.39
C LEU A 137 -9.20 -25.35 20.57
N ASN A 138 -10.38 -24.76 20.34
CA ASN A 138 -11.30 -24.36 21.42
C ASN A 138 -12.66 -25.10 21.45
N VAL A 139 -12.76 -26.32 20.90
CA VAL A 139 -14.05 -27.06 20.84
C VAL A 139 -14.19 -28.18 21.89
N ASP A 140 -13.12 -28.64 22.56
CA ASP A 140 -13.19 -29.85 23.40
C ASP A 140 -12.91 -29.62 24.91
N ALA A 141 -13.31 -28.49 25.47
CA ALA A 141 -13.18 -28.23 26.92
C ALA A 141 -14.52 -27.88 27.59
N ASN A 142 -15.57 -28.67 27.38
CA ASN A 142 -16.70 -28.69 28.30
C ASN A 142 -17.42 -30.05 28.32
N GLY A 143 -16.83 -31.00 29.04
CA GLY A 143 -17.44 -32.31 29.32
C GLY A 143 -17.44 -32.58 30.81
N ASN A 144 -18.62 -32.49 31.41
CA ASN A 144 -18.98 -32.92 32.77
C ASN A 144 -18.28 -34.22 33.20
N ASN A 145 -17.85 -34.29 34.47
CA ASN A 145 -18.28 -35.40 35.33
C ASN A 145 -18.17 -35.07 36.81
N SER A 146 -19.32 -35.06 37.47
CA SER A 146 -19.46 -35.27 38.90
C SER A 146 -19.31 -36.75 39.20
N GLU A 147 -18.49 -37.13 40.18
CA GLU A 147 -18.78 -38.30 40.99
C GLU A 147 -18.14 -38.15 42.36
N LYS A 148 -18.92 -38.53 43.36
CA LYS A 148 -18.82 -38.28 44.79
C LYS A 148 -18.70 -39.64 45.46
N THR A 149 -17.70 -39.86 46.32
CA THR A 149 -17.75 -40.93 47.33
C THR A 149 -16.85 -40.59 48.53
N GLU A 150 -17.47 -40.65 49.71
CA GLU A 150 -16.94 -40.73 51.08
C GLU A 150 -16.01 -41.98 51.22
N GLU A 151 -15.20 -42.28 52.24
CA GLU A 151 -15.27 -42.12 53.69
C GLU A 151 -13.94 -42.64 54.33
N MET A 152 -13.51 -42.02 55.45
CA MET A 152 -12.68 -42.48 56.60
C MET A 152 -11.61 -43.60 56.51
N ALA A 153 -10.39 -43.32 57.06
CA ALA A 153 -9.82 -44.02 58.25
C ALA A 153 -8.33 -43.68 58.55
N ASN A 154 -8.10 -43.09 59.74
CA ASN A 154 -7.10 -43.36 60.79
C ASN A 154 -5.59 -43.68 60.55
N ASN A 155 -4.79 -42.92 61.34
CA ASN A 155 -3.71 -43.32 62.27
C ASN A 155 -2.25 -43.62 61.85
N ASN A 156 -1.37 -42.79 62.42
CA ASN A 156 -0.17 -43.08 63.24
C ASN A 156 1.22 -43.34 62.61
N GLY A 157 2.20 -42.63 63.21
CA GLY A 157 3.66 -42.81 63.14
C GLY A 157 4.37 -41.51 62.70
N GLU A 158 4.92 -40.62 63.55
CA GLU A 158 6.13 -40.81 64.39
C GLU A 158 7.16 -41.71 63.68
N ILE A 159 8.42 -41.36 63.40
CA ILE A 159 9.44 -40.56 64.11
C ILE A 159 10.70 -40.44 63.22
N ALA A 160 11.59 -39.52 63.61
CA ALA A 160 13.04 -39.47 63.36
C ALA A 160 13.50 -38.98 61.96
N THR A 161 14.43 -38.02 61.83
CA THR A 161 15.55 -37.58 62.69
C THR A 161 15.83 -36.10 62.47
#